data_AF-A0AAW3J595-F1
#
_entry.id   AF-A0AAW3J595-F1
#
_cell.length_a   1.000
_cell.length_b   1.000
_cell.length_c   1.000
_cell.angle_alpha   90.00
_cell.angle_beta   90.00
_cell.angle_gamma   90.00
#
_symmetry.space_group_name_H-M   'P 1'
#
loop_
_entity.id
_entity.type
_entity.pdbx_description
1 polymer ?
#
loop_
_entity_poly.entity_id
_entity_poly.type
_entity_poly.pdbx_seq_one_letter_code
_entity_poly.pdbx_strand_id
1 'polypeptide(L)'
;MIDIALIEQCKNPNVETQIIQKIIQIESNNQQFAININKVGSFVLKTKKEAENLANNFIKGGYSVDIGLMQFNSNNLKSSTFSHYSVEDLLDTCKNIKAGSDIFYLAYEATDEKLSKEERINQALSIYNTGNLEDGFNNGYVAKYNYISPNINLLEEARKSETRIEIKFQPFNLQTQKRIQNDK
;
A
#
# COMPACT_ATOMS: atom_id res chain seq x y z
N MET A 1 -5.98 -17.89 3.56
CA MET A 1 -5.80 -16.77 4.51
C MET A 1 -4.40 -16.89 5.07
N ILE A 2 -3.64 -15.80 5.11
CA ILE A 2 -2.31 -15.81 5.72
C ILE A 2 -2.45 -15.89 7.25
N ASP A 3 -1.63 -16.74 7.87
CA ASP A 3 -1.61 -16.92 9.33
C ASP A 3 -1.26 -15.60 10.04
N ILE A 4 -2.05 -15.23 11.05
CA ILE A 4 -1.82 -14.03 11.85
C ILE A 4 -0.48 -14.09 12.60
N ALA A 5 -0.03 -15.27 12.99
CA ALA A 5 1.28 -15.45 13.63
C ALA A 5 2.43 -15.13 12.65
N LEU A 6 2.28 -15.50 11.38
CA LEU A 6 3.24 -15.17 10.34
C LEU A 6 3.26 -13.65 10.08
N ILE A 7 2.09 -13.00 10.07
CA ILE A 7 2.01 -11.55 9.94
C ILE A 7 2.73 -10.88 11.11
N GLU A 8 2.49 -11.32 12.35
CA GLU A 8 3.15 -10.79 13.54
C GLU A 8 4.67 -10.89 13.47
N GLN A 9 5.18 -12.04 13.06
CA GLN A 9 6.61 -12.29 12.94
C GLN A 9 7.29 -11.37 11.91
N CYS A 10 6.58 -10.99 10.85
CA CYS A 10 7.18 -10.36 9.68
C CYS A 10 6.91 -8.86 9.55
N LYS A 11 5.85 -8.34 10.18
CA LYS A 11 5.52 -6.91 10.12
C LYS A 11 6.52 -6.03 10.88
N ASN A 12 6.45 -4.74 10.63
CA ASN A 12 7.01 -3.72 11.50
C ASN A 12 6.44 -3.88 12.92
N PRO A 13 7.29 -3.98 13.97
CA PRO A 13 6.84 -4.22 15.34
C PRO A 13 5.97 -3.08 15.89
N ASN A 14 6.06 -1.87 15.34
CA ASN A 14 5.29 -0.70 15.76
C ASN A 14 3.90 -0.61 15.11
N VAL A 15 3.52 -1.57 14.27
CA VAL A 15 2.20 -1.61 13.63
C VAL A 15 1.38 -2.77 14.20
N GLU A 16 0.08 -2.55 14.40
CA GLU A 16 -0.83 -3.60 14.86
C GLU A 16 -1.05 -4.66 13.77
N THR A 17 -1.05 -5.93 14.17
CA THR A 17 -1.16 -7.09 13.28
C THR A 17 -2.45 -7.07 12.47
N GLN A 18 -3.55 -6.66 13.11
CA GLN A 18 -4.88 -6.64 12.50
C GLN A 18 -4.98 -5.62 11.36
N ILE A 19 -4.28 -4.48 11.48
CA ILE A 19 -4.20 -3.48 10.40
C ILE A 19 -3.52 -4.11 9.19
N ILE A 20 -2.37 -4.75 9.38
CA ILE A 20 -1.62 -5.40 8.29
C ILE A 20 -2.42 -6.54 7.67
N GLN A 21 -3.07 -7.38 8.48
CA GLN A 21 -3.95 -8.43 7.99
C GLN A 21 -5.07 -7.87 7.11
N LYS A 22 -5.68 -6.75 7.52
CA LYS A 22 -6.74 -6.09 6.76
C LYS A 22 -6.22 -5.49 5.44
N ILE A 23 -5.03 -4.88 5.46
CA ILE A 23 -4.37 -4.37 4.25
C ILE A 23 -4.13 -5.52 3.26
N ILE A 24 -3.53 -6.63 3.68
CA ILE A 24 -3.31 -7.81 2.81
C ILE A 24 -4.62 -8.30 2.18
N GLN A 25 -5.71 -8.31 2.97
CA GLN A 25 -7.02 -8.73 2.47
C GLN A 25 -7.54 -7.78 1.37
N ILE A 26 -7.41 -6.47 1.54
CA ILE A 26 -7.92 -5.47 0.59
C ILE A 26 -7.01 -5.36 -0.64
N GLU A 27 -5.71 -5.37 -0.45
CA GLU A 27 -4.71 -5.13 -1.49
C GLU A 27 -4.56 -6.30 -2.46
N SER A 28 -4.43 -7.51 -1.92
CA SER A 28 -4.13 -8.69 -2.73
C SER A 28 -5.15 -9.81 -2.59
N ASN A 29 -6.15 -9.69 -1.71
CA ASN A 29 -7.00 -10.80 -1.33
C ASN A 29 -6.19 -12.04 -0.92
N ASN A 30 -5.08 -11.82 -0.19
CA ASN A 30 -4.10 -12.85 0.23
C ASN A 30 -3.35 -13.55 -0.93
N GLN A 31 -3.29 -12.94 -2.12
CA GLN A 31 -2.58 -13.53 -3.27
C GLN A 31 -1.12 -13.08 -3.28
N GLN A 32 -0.21 -14.00 -2.93
CA GLN A 32 1.22 -13.69 -2.77
C GLN A 32 1.86 -13.14 -4.05
N PHE A 33 1.42 -13.62 -5.22
CA PHE A 33 1.96 -13.23 -6.51
C PHE A 33 1.01 -12.31 -7.28
N ALA A 34 0.28 -11.46 -6.55
CA ALA A 34 -0.50 -10.37 -7.13
C ALA A 34 0.45 -9.29 -7.67
N ILE A 35 0.27 -8.94 -8.95
CA ILE A 35 0.96 -7.87 -9.64
C ILE A 35 -0.09 -6.94 -10.23
N ASN A 36 -0.08 -5.67 -9.83
CA ASN A 36 -0.90 -4.64 -10.46
C ASN A 36 0.00 -3.70 -11.27
N ILE A 37 -0.31 -3.51 -12.54
CA ILE A 37 0.41 -2.59 -13.41
C ILE A 37 -0.48 -1.37 -13.60
N ASN A 38 -0.02 -0.22 -13.11
CA ASN A 38 -0.80 1.01 -13.18
C ASN A 38 -1.08 1.40 -14.63
N LYS A 39 -2.35 1.75 -14.91
CA LYS A 39 -2.90 2.04 -16.24
C LYS A 39 -3.04 0.83 -17.18
N VAL A 40 -2.78 -0.39 -16.71
CA VAL A 40 -2.87 -1.62 -17.53
C VAL A 40 -3.85 -2.62 -16.92
N GLY A 41 -3.65 -3.02 -15.66
CA GLY A 41 -4.52 -3.98 -14.99
C GLY A 41 -3.78 -4.85 -13.97
N SER A 42 -4.52 -5.79 -13.36
CA SER A 42 -3.98 -6.66 -12.31
C SER A 42 -3.98 -8.13 -12.70
N PHE A 43 -2.96 -8.83 -12.23
CA PHE A 43 -2.63 -10.19 -12.59
C PHE A 43 -2.28 -10.97 -11.31
N VAL A 44 -2.68 -12.23 -11.24
CA VAL A 44 -2.24 -13.16 -10.20
C VAL A 44 -1.50 -14.30 -10.88
N LEU A 45 -0.21 -14.40 -10.63
CA LEU A 45 0.66 -15.38 -11.27
C LEU A 45 0.75 -16.65 -10.42
N LYS A 46 1.11 -17.76 -11.06
CA LYS A 46 1.20 -19.06 -10.37
C LYS A 46 2.52 -19.22 -9.65
N THR A 47 3.58 -18.62 -10.17
CA THR A 47 4.94 -18.76 -9.65
C THR A 47 5.57 -17.41 -9.35
N LYS A 48 6.49 -17.42 -8.37
CA LYS A 48 7.36 -16.27 -8.06
C LYS A 48 8.07 -15.77 -9.32
N LYS A 49 8.58 -16.68 -10.15
CA LYS A 49 9.37 -16.32 -11.34
C LYS A 49 8.54 -15.63 -12.41
N GLU A 50 7.31 -16.08 -12.65
CA GLU A 50 6.38 -15.41 -13.57
C GLU A 50 6.04 -14.00 -13.10
N ALA A 51 5.72 -13.84 -11.81
CA ALA A 51 5.42 -12.53 -11.22
C ALA A 51 6.61 -11.57 -11.32
N GLU A 52 7.80 -12.07 -11.00
CA GLU A 52 9.05 -11.31 -11.07
C GLU A 52 9.33 -10.84 -12.50
N ASN A 53 9.21 -11.75 -13.48
CA ASN A 53 9.43 -11.43 -14.89
C ASN A 53 8.42 -10.39 -15.40
N LEU A 54 7.13 -10.55 -15.08
CA LEU A 54 6.09 -9.61 -15.48
C LEU A 54 6.37 -8.21 -14.89
N ALA A 55 6.59 -8.13 -13.58
CA ALA A 55 6.86 -6.87 -12.90
C ALA A 55 8.11 -6.18 -13.46
N ASN A 56 9.23 -6.90 -13.61
CA ASN A 56 10.46 -6.35 -14.14
C ASN A 56 10.31 -5.84 -15.59
N ASN A 57 9.56 -6.54 -16.44
CA ASN A 57 9.34 -6.11 -17.81
C ASN A 57 8.60 -4.77 -17.88
N PHE A 58 7.54 -4.60 -17.06
CA PHE A 58 6.78 -3.35 -17.01
C PHE A 58 7.55 -2.21 -16.33
N ILE A 59 8.30 -2.51 -15.26
CA ILE A 59 9.18 -1.51 -14.62
C ILE A 59 10.23 -0.99 -15.59
N LYS A 60 10.89 -1.88 -16.35
CA LYS A 60 11.85 -1.49 -17.41
C LYS A 60 11.19 -0.66 -18.51
N GLY A 61 9.90 -0.92 -18.80
CA GLY A 61 9.09 -0.13 -19.71
C GLY A 61 8.62 1.23 -19.15
N GLY A 62 8.99 1.58 -17.91
CA GLY A 62 8.63 2.85 -17.28
C GLY A 62 7.30 2.86 -16.53
N TYR A 63 6.65 1.70 -16.37
CA TYR A 63 5.39 1.59 -15.63
C TYR A 63 5.64 1.51 -14.12
N SER A 64 4.71 2.07 -13.35
CA SER A 64 4.58 1.80 -11.92
C SER A 64 3.85 0.47 -11.72
N VAL A 65 4.37 -0.37 -10.84
CA VAL A 65 3.87 -1.73 -10.59
C VAL A 65 3.74 -1.95 -9.10
N ASP A 66 2.59 -2.41 -8.64
CA ASP A 66 2.34 -2.80 -7.26
C ASP A 66 2.54 -4.31 -7.10
N ILE A 67 3.33 -4.71 -6.10
CA ILE A 67 3.93 -6.05 -6.03
C ILE A 67 3.55 -6.75 -4.72
N GLY A 68 3.04 -7.97 -4.84
CA GLY A 68 2.89 -8.92 -3.74
C GLY A 68 1.71 -8.63 -2.81
N LEU A 69 1.76 -9.24 -1.61
CA LEU A 69 0.65 -9.25 -0.65
C LEU A 69 0.16 -7.88 -0.21
N MET A 70 1.11 -6.98 0.01
CA MET A 70 0.92 -5.61 0.44
C MET A 70 0.94 -4.63 -0.74
N GLN A 71 0.93 -5.12 -1.98
CA GLN A 71 0.92 -4.29 -3.20
C GLN A 71 1.97 -3.15 -3.12
N PHE A 72 3.21 -3.50 -2.78
CA PHE A 72 4.30 -2.52 -2.67
C PHE A 72 4.55 -1.87 -4.04
N ASN A 73 4.44 -0.54 -4.13
CA ASN A 73 4.65 0.19 -5.37
C ASN A 73 6.14 0.26 -5.75
N SER A 74 6.49 -0.17 -6.95
CA SER A 74 7.86 -0.20 -7.47
C SER A 74 8.55 1.17 -7.49
N ASN A 75 7.82 2.28 -7.53
CA ASN A 75 8.40 3.62 -7.43
C ASN A 75 9.12 3.86 -6.09
N ASN A 76 8.70 3.18 -5.02
CA ASN A 76 9.34 3.30 -3.71
C ASN A 76 10.79 2.76 -3.72
N LEU A 77 11.15 1.87 -4.66
CA LEU A 77 12.52 1.39 -4.84
C LEU A 77 13.50 2.51 -5.23
N LYS A 78 13.00 3.66 -5.70
CA LYS A 78 13.82 4.86 -5.98
C LYS A 78 14.21 5.61 -4.70
N SER A 79 13.54 5.35 -3.58
CA SER A 79 13.88 5.94 -2.29
C SER A 79 15.05 5.21 -1.65
N SER A 80 15.94 5.94 -1.01
CA SER A 80 17.04 5.39 -0.20
C SER A 80 16.56 4.46 0.93
N THR A 81 15.31 4.62 1.40
CA THR A 81 14.72 3.76 2.42
C THR A 81 14.49 2.34 1.92
N PHE A 82 14.07 2.17 0.66
CA PHE A 82 13.63 0.88 0.12
C PHE A 82 14.46 0.37 -1.07
N SER A 83 15.49 1.11 -1.48
CA SER A 83 16.37 0.75 -2.61
C SER A 83 17.16 -0.55 -2.41
N HIS A 84 17.15 -1.11 -1.20
CA HIS A 84 17.76 -2.39 -0.88
C HIS A 84 16.86 -3.60 -1.20
N TYR A 85 15.57 -3.39 -1.48
CA TYR A 85 14.67 -4.45 -1.94
C TYR A 85 14.78 -4.65 -3.45
N SER A 86 14.73 -5.90 -3.89
CA SER A 86 14.48 -6.27 -5.28
C SER A 86 13.01 -6.64 -5.51
N VAL A 87 12.57 -6.71 -6.77
CA VAL A 87 11.25 -7.28 -7.12
C VAL A 87 11.12 -8.71 -6.59
N GLU A 88 12.19 -9.48 -6.63
CA GLU A 88 12.21 -10.84 -6.11
C GLU A 88 11.97 -10.87 -4.59
N ASP A 89 12.60 -9.96 -3.84
CA ASP A 89 12.38 -9.79 -2.40
C ASP A 89 10.93 -9.42 -2.10
N LEU A 90 10.33 -8.54 -2.91
CA LEU A 90 8.94 -8.12 -2.74
C LEU A 90 7.92 -9.22 -3.10
N LEU A 91 8.37 -10.37 -3.63
CA LEU A 91 7.54 -11.56 -3.83
C LEU A 91 7.76 -12.63 -2.75
N ASP A 92 8.72 -12.41 -1.84
CA ASP A 92 8.82 -13.18 -0.59
C ASP A 92 7.78 -12.66 0.42
N THR A 93 7.05 -13.59 1.04
CA THR A 93 5.94 -13.28 1.94
C THR A 93 6.35 -12.34 3.07
N CYS A 94 7.43 -12.63 3.77
CA CYS A 94 7.81 -11.88 4.95
C CYS A 94 8.47 -10.56 4.60
N LYS A 95 9.32 -10.54 3.57
CA LYS A 95 9.90 -9.28 3.09
C LYS A 95 8.84 -8.32 2.56
N ASN A 96 7.83 -8.83 1.85
CA ASN A 96 6.72 -8.00 1.36
C ASN A 96 5.86 -7.45 2.50
N ILE A 97 5.51 -8.29 3.50
CA ILE A 97 4.80 -7.85 4.70
C ILE A 97 5.60 -6.78 5.45
N LYS A 98 6.91 -6.99 5.65
CA LYS A 98 7.79 -6.02 6.30
C LYS A 98 7.79 -4.69 5.54
N ALA A 99 8.10 -4.72 4.24
CA ALA A 99 8.19 -3.52 3.41
C ALA A 99 6.87 -2.73 3.36
N GLY A 100 5.74 -3.42 3.18
CA GLY A 100 4.42 -2.79 3.21
C GLY A 100 4.08 -2.20 4.58
N SER A 101 4.36 -2.92 5.67
CA SER A 101 4.12 -2.41 7.03
C SER A 101 5.03 -1.23 7.39
N ASP A 102 6.24 -1.15 6.83
CA ASP A 102 7.13 -0.01 7.00
C ASP A 102 6.58 1.23 6.30
N ILE A 103 6.03 1.09 5.08
CA ILE A 103 5.34 2.19 4.40
C ILE A 103 4.18 2.69 5.25
N PHE A 104 3.35 1.78 5.78
CA PHE A 104 2.23 2.17 6.65
C PHE A 104 2.69 2.91 7.91
N TYR A 105 3.73 2.40 8.57
CA TYR A 105 4.31 3.05 9.75
C TYR A 105 4.81 4.46 9.43
N LEU A 106 5.56 4.64 8.33
CA LEU A 106 6.04 5.95 7.90
C LEU A 106 4.89 6.91 7.55
N ALA A 107 3.81 6.40 6.95
CA ALA A 107 2.61 7.16 6.69
C ALA A 107 1.95 7.63 7.99
N TYR A 108 1.88 6.77 9.01
CA TYR A 108 1.36 7.10 10.33
C TYR A 108 2.22 8.15 11.06
N GLU A 109 3.55 8.05 10.98
CA GLU A 109 4.45 9.04 11.56
C GLU A 109 4.42 10.40 10.84
N ALA A 110 3.91 10.45 9.60
CA ALA A 110 3.73 11.70 8.86
C ALA A 110 2.43 12.45 9.22
N THR A 111 1.55 11.86 10.05
CA THR A 111 0.30 12.49 10.50
C THR A 111 0.53 13.43 11.69
N ASP A 112 -0.42 14.34 11.96
CA ASP A 112 -0.33 15.24 13.11
C ASP A 112 -0.52 14.46 14.42
N GLU A 113 0.49 14.52 15.30
CA GLU A 113 0.49 13.83 16.60
C GLU A 113 -0.62 14.29 17.56
N LYS A 114 -1.22 15.46 17.33
CA LYS A 114 -2.35 15.97 18.11
C LYS A 114 -3.68 15.27 17.80
N LEU A 115 -3.75 14.58 16.65
CA LEU A 115 -4.95 13.83 16.27
C LEU A 115 -5.11 12.59 17.14
N SER A 116 -6.36 12.12 17.24
CA SER A 116 -6.61 10.83 17.85
C SER A 116 -5.90 9.71 17.08
N LYS A 117 -5.58 8.62 17.76
CA LYS A 117 -4.97 7.43 17.13
C LYS A 117 -5.76 6.95 15.90
N GLU A 118 -7.08 7.00 15.98
CA GLU A 118 -7.96 6.56 14.89
C GLU A 118 -7.85 7.47 13.67
N GLU A 119 -7.91 8.79 13.85
CA GLU A 119 -7.71 9.76 12.77
C GLU A 119 -6.34 9.58 12.10
N ARG A 120 -5.30 9.37 12.91
CA ARG A 120 -3.95 9.09 12.41
C ARG A 120 -3.90 7.79 11.60
N ILE A 121 -4.57 6.72 12.03
CA ILE A 121 -4.68 5.46 11.27
C ILE A 121 -5.40 5.71 9.93
N ASN A 122 -6.53 6.44 9.94
CA ASN A 122 -7.30 6.72 8.74
C ASN A 122 -6.51 7.58 7.74
N GLN A 123 -5.78 8.60 8.22
CA GLN A 123 -4.86 9.38 7.40
C GLN A 123 -3.68 8.56 6.88
N ALA A 124 -3.11 7.67 7.71
CA ALA A 124 -2.05 6.76 7.28
C ALA A 124 -2.53 5.82 6.16
N LEU A 125 -3.76 5.31 6.24
CA LEU A 125 -4.38 4.51 5.17
C LEU A 125 -4.58 5.32 3.89
N SER A 126 -4.97 6.60 4.01
CA SER A 126 -5.07 7.49 2.85
C SER A 126 -3.71 7.71 2.19
N ILE A 127 -2.67 8.00 2.97
CA ILE A 127 -1.31 8.16 2.47
C ILE A 127 -0.80 6.85 1.87
N TYR A 128 -1.06 5.71 2.51
CA TYR A 128 -0.65 4.40 2.02
C TYR A 128 -1.18 4.14 0.61
N ASN A 129 -2.43 4.51 0.34
CA ASN A 129 -3.07 4.32 -0.96
C ASN A 129 -2.67 5.35 -2.02
N THR A 130 -2.53 6.63 -1.64
CA THR A 130 -2.45 7.74 -2.60
C THR A 130 -1.19 8.59 -2.50
N GLY A 131 -0.47 8.50 -1.37
CA GLY A 131 0.57 9.45 -0.97
C GLY A 131 0.03 10.73 -0.34
N ASN A 132 -1.29 10.89 -0.22
CA ASN A 132 -1.95 12.10 0.28
C ASN A 132 -2.82 11.82 1.52
N LEU A 133 -2.91 12.80 2.42
CA LEU A 133 -3.69 12.72 3.66
C LEU A 133 -5.20 12.56 3.46
N GLU A 134 -5.76 13.04 2.35
CA GLU A 134 -7.21 13.16 2.14
C GLU A 134 -7.73 12.36 0.94
N ASP A 135 -6.91 12.14 -0.10
CA ASP A 135 -7.39 11.55 -1.36
C ASP A 135 -7.93 10.12 -1.20
N GLY A 136 -7.42 9.35 -0.24
CA GLY A 136 -7.91 8.02 0.10
C GLY A 136 -9.26 8.01 0.82
N PHE A 137 -9.67 9.13 1.42
CA PHE A 137 -11.05 9.31 1.88
C PHE A 137 -11.96 9.59 0.70
N ASN A 138 -11.54 10.49 -0.18
CA ASN A 138 -12.33 10.93 -1.34
C ASN A 138 -12.59 9.81 -2.35
N ASN A 139 -11.65 8.88 -2.51
CA ASN A 139 -11.80 7.73 -3.42
C ASN A 139 -12.48 6.50 -2.77
N GLY A 140 -12.89 6.62 -1.50
CA GLY A 140 -13.55 5.55 -0.75
C GLY A 140 -12.63 4.43 -0.26
N TYR A 141 -11.31 4.55 -0.41
CA TYR A 141 -10.35 3.55 0.05
C TYR A 141 -10.38 3.37 1.57
N VAL A 142 -10.34 4.46 2.34
CA VAL A 142 -10.32 4.42 3.82
C VAL A 142 -11.57 3.73 4.38
N ALA A 143 -12.73 3.91 3.74
CA ALA A 143 -13.98 3.27 4.13
C ALA A 143 -13.94 1.72 4.07
N LYS A 144 -12.97 1.12 3.37
CA LYS A 144 -12.81 -0.35 3.35
C LYS A 144 -12.28 -0.92 4.68
N TYR A 145 -11.64 -0.10 5.50
CA TYR A 145 -10.96 -0.52 6.73
C TYR A 145 -11.82 -0.40 7.97
N ASN A 146 -12.84 0.48 7.94
CA ASN A 146 -13.97 0.52 8.84
C ASN A 146 -13.65 0.21 10.32
N TYR A 147 -12.59 0.81 10.85
CA TYR A 147 -12.26 0.65 12.27
C TYR A 147 -13.24 1.42 13.17
N ILE A 148 -13.78 2.59 12.78
CA ILE A 148 -14.96 3.22 13.41
C ILE A 148 -15.76 4.08 12.40
N SER A 149 -16.79 3.51 11.76
CA SER A 149 -17.96 4.30 11.31
C SER A 149 -19.14 3.41 10.90
N PRO A 150 -20.33 3.56 11.53
CA PRO A 150 -21.52 2.77 11.25
C PRO A 150 -22.30 3.24 10.01
N ASN A 151 -21.68 4.01 9.10
CA ASN A 151 -22.40 4.56 7.95
C ASN A 151 -22.43 3.56 6.79
N ILE A 152 -23.49 2.75 6.75
CA ILE A 152 -23.71 1.67 5.77
C ILE A 152 -23.68 2.18 4.32
N ASN A 153 -24.03 3.45 4.07
CA ASN A 153 -24.02 4.02 2.72
C ASN A 153 -22.59 4.20 2.15
N LEU A 154 -21.62 4.59 2.99
CA LEU A 154 -20.22 4.75 2.57
C LEU A 154 -19.56 3.39 2.26
N LEU A 155 -19.97 2.32 2.97
CA LEU A 155 -19.52 0.95 2.68
C LEU A 155 -20.04 0.42 1.34
N GLU A 156 -21.28 0.74 0.99
CA GLU A 156 -21.88 0.37 -0.29
C GLU A 156 -21.19 1.08 -1.46
N GLU A 157 -20.84 2.36 -1.31
CA GLU A 157 -20.07 3.12 -2.30
C GLU A 157 -18.63 2.62 -2.42
N ALA A 158 -17.95 2.34 -1.29
CA ALA A 158 -16.59 1.79 -1.28
C ALA A 158 -16.49 0.37 -1.88
N ARG A 159 -17.55 -0.44 -1.77
CA ARG A 159 -17.66 -1.76 -2.40
C ARG A 159 -17.93 -1.68 -3.91
N LYS A 160 -18.65 -0.64 -4.36
CA LYS A 160 -18.94 -0.36 -5.77
C LYS A 160 -17.84 0.43 -6.46
N SER A 161 -16.95 1.04 -5.70
CA SER A 161 -15.80 1.78 -6.20
C SER A 161 -14.81 0.84 -6.90
N GLU A 162 -14.82 0.87 -8.24
CA GLU A 162 -13.80 0.29 -9.11
C GLU A 162 -12.52 1.14 -9.15
N THR A 163 -12.28 2.07 -8.19
CA THR A 163 -11.12 2.99 -8.27
C THR A 163 -9.79 2.23 -8.15
N ARG A 164 -9.33 1.74 -9.29
CA ARG A 164 -7.96 1.66 -9.74
C ARG A 164 -7.80 2.75 -10.80
N ILE A 165 -7.88 4.02 -10.39
CA ILE A 165 -7.74 5.16 -11.30
C ILE A 165 -6.44 5.89 -10.99
N GLU A 166 -5.72 6.18 -12.07
CA GLU A 166 -4.42 6.83 -12.19
C GLU A 166 -3.82 7.46 -10.92
N ILE A 167 -2.75 6.82 -10.45
CA ILE A 167 -1.81 7.40 -9.50
C ILE A 167 -1.17 8.64 -10.12
N LYS A 168 -1.69 9.84 -9.80
CA LYS A 168 -0.85 11.05 -9.79
C LYS A 168 -0.08 11.03 -8.49
N PHE A 169 1.07 10.36 -8.53
CA PHE A 169 2.01 10.36 -7.43
C PHE A 169 2.50 11.81 -7.26
N GLN A 170 1.98 12.50 -6.25
CA GLN A 170 2.67 13.65 -5.66
C GLN A 170 3.49 13.03 -4.53
N PRO A 171 4.81 12.80 -4.71
CA PRO A 171 5.61 12.25 -3.64
C PRO A 171 5.46 13.15 -2.41
N PHE A 172 4.89 12.65 -1.32
CA PHE A 172 5.40 13.09 -0.03
C PHE A 172 6.84 12.60 -0.01
N ASN A 173 7.79 13.52 -0.11
CA ASN A 173 9.19 13.15 -0.21
C ASN A 173 9.64 12.64 1.15
N LEU A 174 9.63 11.31 1.30
CA LEU A 174 10.10 10.57 2.50
C LEU A 174 11.54 10.91 2.88
N GLN A 175 12.36 11.44 1.96
CA GLN A 175 13.73 11.88 2.24
C GLN A 175 13.79 13.28 2.87
N THR A 176 12.75 14.11 2.69
CA THR A 176 12.76 15.53 3.12
C THR A 176 11.73 15.85 4.19
N GLN A 177 10.78 14.94 4.47
CA GLN A 177 9.64 15.17 5.38
C GLN A 177 8.84 16.45 5.05
N LYS A 178 8.87 16.89 3.78
CA LYS A 178 8.15 18.08 3.31
C LYS A 178 7.14 17.70 2.23
N ARG A 179 5.99 18.37 2.24
CA ARG A 179 5.04 18.34 1.14
C ARG A 179 5.71 18.97 -0.09
N ILE A 180 5.72 18.28 -1.23
CA ILE A 180 6.09 18.90 -2.49
C ILE A 180 4.97 19.90 -2.83
N GLN A 181 5.27 21.19 -2.69
CA GLN A 181 4.42 22.23 -3.25
C GLN A 181 4.66 22.23 -4.76
N ASN A 182 3.59 22.01 -5.53
CA ASN A 182 3.62 22.38 -6.94
C ASN A 182 3.55 23.90 -6.99
N ASP A 183 4.68 24.53 -7.29
CA ASP A 183 4.66 25.85 -7.92
C ASP A 183 3.98 25.71 -9.29
N LYS A 184 3.17 26.72 -9.59
CA LYS A 184 2.15 26.83 -10.65
C LYS A 184 2.56 26.31 -12.03
#